data_AF-A0A6A6FSP6-F1
#
_entry.id   AF-A0A6A6FSP6-F1
#
_cell.length_a   1.000
_cell.length_b   1.000
_cell.length_c   1.000
_cell.angle_alpha   90.00
_cell.angle_beta   90.00
_cell.angle_gamma   90.00
#
_symmetry.space_group_name_H-M   'P 1'
#
loop_
_entity.id
_entity.type
_entity.pdbx_description
1 polymer ?
#
loop_
_entity_poly.entity_id
_entity_poly.type
_entity_poly.pdbx_seq_one_letter_code
_entity_poly.pdbx_strand_id
1 'polypeptide(L)'
;MTDRLPHNLLALFQPRPPLRYMPPADHPPEDRRTHKIDGVAGYLSELMVKKENAKDEVVTECGLQKRDRVMREKQEKQKWLLEEGYKDLYKPTEDENIRGDAFKTLFVGRLPYDCTTKDLEKEFGRFGPIERVRIVTDRGENSTKKGKPRGYAFILFEREKDMKGTL
;
A
#
# COMPACT_ATOMS: atom_id res chain seq x y z
N MET A 1 35.53 6.04 43.45
CA MET A 1 34.97 7.39 43.25
C MET A 1 34.35 7.98 44.54
N THR A 2 33.94 7.17 45.51
CA THR A 2 33.44 7.62 46.84
C THR A 2 34.55 7.72 47.91
N ASP A 3 35.72 7.18 47.63
CA ASP A 3 36.92 7.05 48.47
C ASP A 3 37.56 8.39 48.91
N ARG A 4 37.27 9.48 48.19
CA ARG A 4 37.82 10.82 48.49
C ARG A 4 36.84 11.74 49.23
N LEU A 5 35.66 11.25 49.60
CA LEU A 5 34.65 12.06 50.28
C LEU A 5 35.02 12.26 51.76
N PRO A 6 34.64 13.40 52.37
CA PRO A 6 34.82 13.60 53.81
C PRO A 6 34.03 12.58 54.62
N HIS A 7 34.49 12.29 55.84
CA HIS A 7 33.97 11.20 56.70
C HIS A 7 32.44 11.19 56.84
N ASN A 8 31.82 12.37 56.99
CA ASN A 8 30.36 12.51 57.11
C ASN A 8 29.60 12.03 55.87
N LEU A 9 30.18 12.19 54.68
CA LEU A 9 29.61 11.71 53.43
C LEU A 9 29.95 10.24 53.18
N LEU A 10 31.15 9.78 53.58
CA LEU A 10 31.52 8.36 53.54
C LEU A 10 30.58 7.50 54.39
N ALA A 11 30.10 8.02 55.52
CA ALA A 11 29.14 7.34 56.39
C ALA A 11 27.81 6.99 55.68
N LEU A 12 27.36 7.82 54.73
CA LEU A 12 26.15 7.60 53.95
C LEU A 12 26.31 6.48 52.91
N PHE A 13 27.56 6.18 52.51
CA PHE A 13 27.90 5.13 51.57
C PHE A 13 28.45 3.88 52.27
N GLN A 14 28.25 3.75 53.59
CA GLN A 14 28.58 2.50 54.27
C GLN A 14 27.82 1.35 53.62
N PRO A 15 28.53 0.29 53.19
CA PRO A 15 27.90 -0.84 52.56
C PRO A 15 26.95 -1.50 53.56
N ARG A 16 25.93 -2.16 53.03
CA ARG A 16 25.08 -3.03 53.85
C ARG A 16 25.93 -4.15 54.48
N PRO A 17 25.54 -4.68 55.64
CA PRO A 17 26.18 -5.87 56.19
C PRO A 17 26.19 -6.99 55.15
N PRO A 18 27.19 -7.88 55.17
CA PRO A 18 27.28 -8.98 54.21
C PRO A 18 26.03 -9.84 54.28
N LEU A 19 25.55 -10.27 53.11
CA LEU A 19 24.37 -11.11 53.02
C LEU A 19 24.64 -12.47 53.70
N ARG A 20 23.64 -12.97 54.42
CA ARG A 20 23.69 -14.33 54.97
C ARG A 20 23.63 -15.32 53.80
N TYR A 21 24.58 -16.26 53.76
CA TYR A 21 24.53 -17.37 52.82
C TYR A 21 23.29 -18.24 53.09
N MET A 22 22.55 -18.54 52.02
CA MET A 22 21.49 -19.54 51.99
C MET A 22 21.81 -20.55 50.89
N PRO A 23 21.54 -21.85 51.10
CA PRO A 23 21.73 -22.83 50.05
C PRO A 23 20.86 -22.48 48.83
N PRO A 24 21.37 -22.65 47.60
CA PRO A 24 20.58 -22.41 46.39
C PRO A 24 19.38 -23.38 46.33
N ALA A 25 18.23 -22.87 45.87
CA ALA A 25 17.02 -23.65 45.69
C ALA A 25 16.98 -24.44 44.37
N ASP A 26 17.92 -24.17 43.47
CA ASP A 26 18.00 -24.74 42.13
C ASP A 26 19.09 -25.82 42.05
N HIS A 27 19.07 -26.58 40.97
CA HIS A 27 20.11 -27.55 40.64
C HIS A 27 21.43 -26.86 40.30
N PRO A 28 22.58 -27.48 40.68
CA PRO A 28 23.88 -26.99 40.28
C PRO A 28 24.00 -26.99 38.74
N PRO A 29 24.82 -26.08 38.16
CA PRO A 29 24.93 -25.94 36.70
C PRO A 29 25.25 -27.23 35.95
N GLU A 30 25.97 -28.16 36.58
CA GLU A 30 26.36 -29.45 36.03
C GLU A 30 25.17 -30.40 35.79
N ASP A 31 24.14 -30.30 36.63
CA ASP A 31 22.95 -31.15 36.57
C ASP A 31 21.81 -30.53 35.73
N ARG A 32 21.99 -29.29 35.25
CA ARG A 32 20.97 -28.59 34.46
C ARG A 32 20.85 -29.21 33.07
N ARG A 33 19.79 -29.97 32.85
CA ARG A 33 19.45 -30.59 31.57
C ARG A 33 17.95 -30.53 31.29
N THR A 34 17.58 -30.43 30.03
CA THR A 34 16.19 -30.62 29.59
C THR A 34 15.82 -32.10 29.57
N HIS A 35 14.53 -32.40 29.43
CA HIS A 35 14.06 -33.77 29.26
C HIS A 35 14.64 -34.42 28.00
N LYS A 36 14.74 -35.76 28.02
CA LYS A 36 15.13 -36.55 26.86
C LYS A 36 14.03 -36.44 25.79
N ILE A 37 14.41 -36.16 24.55
CA ILE A 37 13.51 -36.14 23.40
C ILE A 37 13.41 -37.57 22.85
N ASP A 38 12.18 -38.08 22.72
CA ASP A 38 11.92 -39.40 22.14
C ASP A 38 11.63 -39.31 20.63
N GLY A 39 11.62 -40.45 19.94
CA GLY A 39 11.30 -40.55 18.53
C GLY A 39 9.82 -40.29 18.23
N VAL A 40 9.54 -39.64 17.10
CA VAL A 40 8.16 -39.37 16.66
C VAL A 40 7.46 -40.59 16.03
N ALA A 41 8.15 -41.72 15.88
CA ALA A 41 7.65 -42.91 15.18
C ALA A 41 6.41 -43.53 15.84
N GLY A 42 6.31 -43.47 17.18
CA GLY A 42 5.15 -43.99 17.91
C GLY A 42 3.83 -43.30 17.54
N TYR A 43 3.88 -42.05 17.05
CA TYR A 43 2.70 -41.29 16.66
C TYR A 43 2.25 -41.53 15.22
N LEU A 44 2.99 -42.32 14.44
CA LEU A 44 2.73 -42.49 13.01
C LEU A 44 1.34 -43.09 12.76
N SER A 45 0.95 -44.10 13.55
CA SER A 45 -0.35 -44.77 13.46
C SER A 45 -1.51 -43.80 13.67
N GLU A 46 -1.41 -42.92 14.68
CA GLU A 46 -2.44 -41.92 14.98
C GLU A 46 -2.50 -40.82 13.92
N LEU A 47 -1.35 -40.39 13.39
CA LEU A 47 -1.29 -39.38 12.32
C LEU A 47 -1.90 -39.89 11.01
N MET A 48 -1.75 -41.19 10.70
CA MET A 48 -2.38 -41.79 9.53
C MET A 48 -3.92 -41.77 9.64
N VAL A 49 -4.47 -42.14 10.80
CA VAL A 49 -5.92 -42.08 11.05
C VAL A 49 -6.44 -40.64 10.94
N LYS A 50 -5.71 -39.66 11.52
CA LYS A 50 -6.06 -38.25 11.38
C LYS A 50 -6.03 -37.78 9.92
N LYS A 51 -5.04 -38.20 9.13
CA LYS A 51 -4.94 -37.85 7.70
C LYS A 51 -6.14 -38.35 6.90
N GLU A 52 -6.66 -39.54 7.23
CA GLU A 52 -7.84 -40.09 6.56
C GLU A 52 -9.10 -39.29 6.89
N ASN A 53 -9.27 -38.92 8.17
CA ASN A 53 -10.41 -38.12 8.65
C ASN A 53 -10.32 -36.63 8.26
N ALA A 54 -9.12 -36.10 8.01
CA ALA A 54 -8.89 -34.69 7.65
C ALA A 54 -9.44 -34.30 6.26
N LYS A 55 -9.88 -35.26 5.45
CA LYS A 55 -10.55 -34.98 4.17
C LYS A 55 -11.88 -34.23 4.35
N ASP A 56 -12.52 -34.41 5.50
CA ASP A 56 -13.82 -33.81 5.82
C ASP A 56 -13.68 -32.49 6.59
N GLU A 57 -12.45 -32.08 6.96
CA GLU A 57 -12.21 -30.79 7.60
C GLU A 57 -12.18 -29.64 6.57
N VAL A 58 -12.92 -28.56 6.88
CA VAL A 58 -12.89 -27.33 6.09
C VAL A 58 -11.53 -26.65 6.29
N VAL A 59 -10.57 -26.95 5.41
CA VAL A 59 -9.24 -26.35 5.43
C VAL A 59 -9.36 -24.85 5.17
N THR A 60 -8.98 -24.04 6.15
CA THR A 60 -8.78 -22.61 5.94
C THR A 60 -7.62 -22.44 4.97
N GLU A 61 -7.83 -21.65 3.93
CA GLU A 61 -6.84 -21.39 2.89
C GLU A 61 -5.49 -20.93 3.46
N CYS A 62 -4.42 -21.54 2.97
CA CYS A 62 -3.06 -21.08 3.26
C CYS A 62 -2.84 -19.68 2.68
N GLY A 63 -1.95 -18.89 3.29
CA GLY A 63 -1.60 -17.57 2.79
C GLY A 63 -1.17 -17.55 1.32
N LEU A 64 -0.52 -18.62 0.83
CA LEU A 64 -0.16 -18.76 -0.59
C LEU A 64 -1.40 -18.93 -1.49
N GLN A 65 -2.32 -19.82 -1.09
CA GLN A 65 -3.58 -20.07 -1.80
C GLN A 65 -4.44 -18.80 -1.88
N LYS A 66 -4.47 -18.02 -0.79
CA LYS A 66 -5.15 -16.72 -0.76
C LYS A 66 -4.55 -15.72 -1.75
N ARG A 67 -3.23 -15.67 -1.87
CA ARG A 67 -2.53 -14.78 -2.83
C ARG A 67 -2.87 -15.17 -4.27
N ASP A 68 -2.84 -16.46 -4.59
CA ASP A 68 -3.15 -16.96 -5.93
C ASP A 68 -4.62 -16.68 -6.30
N ARG A 69 -5.55 -16.88 -5.36
CA ARG A 69 -6.97 -16.54 -5.56
C ARG A 69 -7.15 -15.05 -5.85
N VAL A 70 -6.58 -14.18 -5.01
CA VAL A 70 -6.70 -12.72 -5.19
C VAL A 70 -6.06 -12.27 -6.51
N MET A 71 -4.94 -12.87 -6.91
CA MET A 71 -4.32 -12.59 -8.21
C MET A 71 -5.24 -13.00 -9.36
N ARG A 72 -5.85 -14.19 -9.29
CA ARG A 72 -6.78 -14.68 -10.32
C ARG A 72 -8.03 -13.80 -10.42
N GLU A 73 -8.67 -13.51 -9.30
CA GLU A 73 -9.85 -12.61 -9.25
C GLU A 73 -9.52 -11.23 -9.82
N LYS A 74 -8.33 -10.68 -9.52
CA LYS A 74 -7.88 -9.40 -10.07
C LYS A 74 -7.65 -9.48 -11.58
N GLN A 75 -7.06 -10.56 -12.07
CA GLN A 75 -6.85 -10.79 -13.51
C GLN A 75 -8.18 -10.97 -14.24
N GLU A 76 -9.10 -11.76 -13.71
CA GLU A 76 -10.44 -11.97 -14.26
C GLU A 76 -11.22 -10.65 -14.32
N LYS A 77 -11.18 -9.85 -13.25
CA LYS A 77 -11.79 -8.52 -13.23
C LYS A 77 -11.20 -7.59 -14.29
N GLN A 78 -9.88 -7.62 -14.45
CA GLN A 78 -9.20 -6.80 -15.47
C GLN A 78 -9.53 -7.28 -16.89
N LYS A 79 -9.62 -8.59 -17.11
CA LYS A 79 -10.04 -9.18 -18.39
C LYS A 79 -11.48 -8.81 -18.71
N TRP A 80 -12.39 -8.97 -17.76
CA TRP A 80 -13.79 -8.55 -17.90
C TRP A 80 -13.90 -7.05 -18.22
N LEU A 81 -13.13 -6.20 -17.53
CA LEU A 81 -13.10 -4.76 -17.80
C LEU A 81 -12.63 -4.43 -19.23
N LEU A 82 -11.66 -5.20 -19.75
CA LEU A 82 -11.13 -5.03 -21.09
C LEU A 82 -12.09 -5.53 -22.19
N GLU A 83 -12.81 -6.62 -21.93
CA GLU A 83 -13.69 -7.28 -22.91
C GLU A 83 -15.11 -6.68 -22.92
N GLU A 84 -15.86 -6.87 -21.83
CA GLU A 84 -17.29 -6.53 -21.76
C GLU A 84 -17.51 -5.20 -21.06
N GLY A 85 -16.85 -4.99 -19.90
CA GLY A 85 -17.08 -3.85 -19.04
C GLY A 85 -16.78 -2.50 -19.71
N TYR A 86 -15.83 -2.44 -20.65
CA TYR A 86 -15.53 -1.21 -21.39
C TYR A 86 -16.74 -0.68 -22.16
N LYS A 87 -17.58 -1.55 -22.73
CA LYS A 87 -18.74 -1.11 -23.54
C LYS A 87 -19.78 -0.37 -22.70
N ASP A 88 -19.98 -0.82 -21.46
CA ASP A 88 -20.96 -0.22 -20.56
C ASP A 88 -20.40 1.02 -19.84
N LEU A 89 -19.10 0.99 -19.49
CA LEU A 89 -18.43 2.02 -18.71
C LEU A 89 -17.89 3.19 -19.55
N TYR A 90 -17.55 2.98 -20.82
CA TYR A 90 -16.95 4.00 -21.67
C TYR A 90 -17.98 4.57 -22.66
N LYS A 91 -18.66 5.63 -22.23
CA LYS A 91 -19.60 6.40 -23.05
C LYS A 91 -19.19 7.87 -23.11
N PRO A 92 -18.26 8.24 -24.00
CA PRO A 92 -17.74 9.61 -24.08
C PRO A 92 -18.85 10.64 -24.33
N THR A 93 -19.85 10.29 -25.13
CA THR A 93 -20.95 11.20 -25.49
C THR A 93 -21.82 11.59 -24.30
N GLU A 94 -21.89 10.77 -23.24
CA GLU A 94 -22.70 11.04 -22.05
C GLU A 94 -21.94 11.89 -20.99
N ASP A 95 -20.64 12.18 -21.18
CA ASP A 95 -19.89 13.00 -20.21
C ASP A 95 -20.25 14.48 -20.35
N GLU A 96 -20.95 15.02 -19.35
CA GLU A 96 -21.35 16.43 -19.22
C GLU A 96 -20.19 17.44 -19.36
N ASN A 97 -18.94 16.98 -19.21
CA ASN A 97 -17.76 17.84 -19.18
C ASN A 97 -17.06 17.95 -20.52
N ILE A 98 -17.46 17.14 -21.50
CA ILE A 98 -17.00 17.30 -22.87
C ILE A 98 -17.76 18.46 -23.48
N ARG A 99 -17.03 19.42 -24.02
CA ARG A 99 -17.59 20.60 -24.68
C ARG A 99 -16.75 20.94 -25.90
N GLY A 100 -17.44 21.31 -26.97
CA GLY A 100 -16.80 21.75 -28.22
C GLY A 100 -16.52 20.62 -29.18
N ASP A 101 -15.79 20.96 -30.24
CA ASP A 101 -15.41 20.06 -31.32
C ASP A 101 -14.09 19.34 -30.99
N ALA A 102 -14.04 18.04 -31.25
CA ALA A 102 -12.86 17.22 -31.05
C ALA A 102 -11.69 17.69 -31.93
N PHE A 103 -11.96 18.22 -33.14
CA PHE A 103 -10.93 18.75 -34.03
C PHE A 103 -10.28 20.05 -33.54
N LYS A 104 -10.87 20.71 -32.55
CA LYS A 104 -10.32 21.93 -31.93
C LYS A 104 -9.77 21.68 -30.53
N THR A 105 -9.86 20.45 -30.06
CA THR A 105 -9.46 20.07 -28.70
C THR A 105 -8.09 19.42 -28.69
N LEU A 106 -7.13 20.04 -28.01
CA LEU A 106 -5.80 19.50 -27.77
C LEU A 106 -5.79 18.69 -26.47
N PHE A 107 -5.28 17.47 -26.53
CA PHE A 107 -4.99 16.65 -25.34
C PHE A 107 -3.54 16.86 -24.91
N VAL A 108 -3.35 17.23 -23.64
CA VAL A 108 -2.02 17.40 -23.04
C VAL A 108 -1.86 16.42 -21.89
N GLY A 109 -0.93 15.47 -22.02
CA GLY A 109 -0.63 14.47 -21.01
C GLY A 109 0.67 14.74 -20.25
N ARG A 110 0.90 13.99 -19.17
CA ARG A 110 2.11 14.07 -18.32
C ARG A 110 2.36 15.47 -17.74
N LEU A 111 1.28 16.19 -17.44
CA LEU A 111 1.36 17.47 -16.75
C LEU A 111 1.78 17.28 -15.29
N PRO A 112 2.62 18.18 -14.74
CA PRO A 112 2.85 18.24 -13.30
C PRO A 112 1.54 18.40 -12.54
N TYR A 113 1.45 17.77 -11.36
CA TYR A 113 0.24 17.84 -10.53
C TYR A 113 -0.01 19.24 -9.94
N ASP A 114 1.01 20.10 -9.90
CA ASP A 114 0.89 21.48 -9.39
C ASP A 114 0.52 22.49 -10.48
N CYS A 115 0.34 22.03 -11.73
CA CYS A 115 0.05 22.89 -12.86
C CYS A 115 -1.36 23.50 -12.75
N THR A 116 -1.45 24.82 -12.91
CA THR A 116 -2.73 25.55 -12.89
C THR A 116 -3.23 25.85 -14.30
N THR A 117 -4.51 26.22 -14.42
CA THR A 117 -5.09 26.61 -15.72
C THR A 117 -4.38 27.81 -16.33
N LYS A 118 -3.90 28.75 -15.50
CA LYS A 118 -3.17 29.95 -15.95
C LYS A 118 -1.84 29.61 -16.61
N ASP A 119 -1.16 28.58 -16.11
CA ASP A 119 0.12 28.14 -16.69
C ASP A 119 -0.10 27.57 -18.10
N LEU A 120 -1.18 26.78 -18.27
CA LEU A 120 -1.57 26.27 -19.58
C LEU A 120 -2.02 27.38 -20.52
N GLU A 121 -2.81 28.35 -20.04
CA GLU A 121 -3.23 29.50 -20.85
C GLU A 121 -2.03 30.33 -21.33
N LYS A 122 -1.01 30.51 -20.48
CA LYS A 122 0.21 31.24 -20.83
C LYS A 122 1.05 30.50 -21.87
N GLU A 123 1.28 29.20 -21.67
CA GLU A 123 2.12 28.39 -22.57
C GLU A 123 1.46 28.09 -23.91
N PHE A 124 0.14 27.89 -23.93
CA PHE A 124 -0.60 27.56 -25.14
C PHE A 124 -1.22 28.78 -25.83
N GLY A 125 -1.39 29.91 -25.13
CA GLY A 125 -1.92 31.14 -25.71
C GLY A 125 -1.04 31.75 -26.82
N ARG A 126 0.25 31.39 -26.88
CA ARG A 126 1.15 31.80 -27.97
C ARG A 126 0.78 31.20 -29.34
N PHE A 127 0.06 30.08 -29.36
CA PHE A 127 -0.31 29.39 -30.60
C PHE A 127 -1.67 29.84 -31.14
N GLY A 128 -2.54 30.39 -30.28
CA GLY A 128 -3.82 30.95 -30.69
C GLY A 128 -4.75 31.23 -29.50
N PRO A 129 -5.89 31.89 -29.74
CA PRO A 129 -6.91 32.14 -28.73
C PRO A 129 -7.53 30.84 -28.22
N ILE A 130 -7.56 30.70 -26.90
CA ILE A 130 -8.10 29.53 -26.19
C ILE A 130 -9.54 29.84 -25.77
N GLU A 131 -10.47 28.94 -26.12
CA GLU A 131 -11.88 29.02 -25.70
C GLU A 131 -12.05 28.50 -24.26
N ARG A 132 -11.42 27.36 -23.94
CA ARG A 132 -11.56 26.71 -22.62
C ARG A 132 -10.40 25.79 -22.29
N VAL A 133 -9.91 25.85 -21.05
CA VAL A 133 -8.97 24.87 -20.49
C VAL A 133 -9.66 24.00 -19.43
N ARG A 134 -9.46 22.68 -19.49
CA ARG A 134 -9.96 21.74 -18.49
C ARG A 134 -8.86 20.79 -18.03
N ILE A 135 -8.42 20.94 -16.79
CA ILE A 135 -7.56 19.96 -16.12
C ILE A 135 -8.44 18.86 -15.54
N VAL A 136 -8.15 17.60 -15.84
CA VAL A 136 -8.98 16.49 -15.35
C VAL A 136 -8.50 16.05 -13.98
N THR A 137 -9.40 16.11 -13.00
CA THR A 137 -9.19 15.64 -11.64
C THR A 137 -9.83 14.28 -11.40
N ASP A 138 -9.30 13.53 -10.44
CA ASP A 138 -9.90 12.28 -10.01
C ASP A 138 -11.28 12.54 -9.36
N ARG A 139 -12.30 11.85 -9.87
CA ARG A 139 -13.71 11.95 -9.44
C ARG A 139 -14.14 10.78 -8.56
N GLY A 140 -13.20 9.89 -8.19
CA GLY A 140 -13.50 8.73 -7.37
C GLY A 140 -14.29 9.09 -6.10
N GLU A 141 -15.40 8.41 -5.89
CA GLU A 141 -16.28 8.52 -4.71
C GLU A 141 -15.54 8.13 -3.41
N ASN A 142 -14.49 7.30 -3.55
CA ASN A 142 -13.63 6.82 -2.45
C ASN A 142 -12.56 7.86 -2.07
N SER A 143 -13.04 8.86 -1.33
CA SER A 143 -12.49 9.93 -0.49
C SER A 143 -10.98 10.18 -0.20
N THR A 144 -9.98 9.44 -0.70
CA THR A 144 -8.56 9.76 -0.37
C THR A 144 -7.84 10.61 -1.44
N LYS A 145 -8.33 10.63 -2.68
CA LYS A 145 -7.72 11.37 -3.81
C LYS A 145 -8.68 12.35 -4.51
N LYS A 146 -9.84 12.61 -3.92
CA LYS A 146 -10.88 13.49 -4.48
C LYS A 146 -10.28 14.87 -4.78
N GLY A 147 -10.36 15.29 -6.05
CA GLY A 147 -9.86 16.60 -6.49
C GLY A 147 -8.38 16.67 -6.84
N LYS A 148 -7.59 15.58 -6.73
CA LYS A 148 -6.21 15.58 -7.22
C LYS A 148 -6.20 15.54 -8.76
N PRO A 149 -5.36 16.35 -9.44
CA PRO A 149 -5.25 16.31 -10.89
C PRO A 149 -4.68 14.95 -11.34
N ARG A 150 -5.23 14.40 -12.44
CA ARG A 150 -4.76 13.15 -13.04
C ARG A 150 -3.49 13.32 -13.88
N GLY A 151 -3.02 14.55 -14.05
CA GLY A 151 -1.84 14.88 -14.85
C GLY A 151 -2.11 14.95 -16.36
N TYR A 152 -3.37 15.22 -16.75
CA TYR A 152 -3.71 15.54 -18.13
C TYR A 152 -4.81 16.61 -18.21
N ALA A 153 -4.82 17.34 -19.32
CA ALA A 153 -5.75 18.43 -19.58
C ALA A 153 -6.27 18.39 -21.03
N PHE A 154 -7.42 18.99 -21.23
CA PHE A 154 -8.01 19.26 -22.53
C PHE A 154 -8.07 20.78 -22.74
N ILE A 155 -7.55 21.24 -23.86
CA ILE A 155 -7.55 22.66 -24.24
C ILE A 155 -8.38 22.79 -25.52
N LEU A 156 -9.45 23.57 -25.47
CA LEU A 156 -10.29 23.88 -26.62
C LEU A 156 -9.85 25.22 -27.21
N PHE A 157 -9.41 25.20 -28.47
CA PHE A 157 -9.08 26.41 -29.23
C PHE A 157 -10.30 26.93 -29.99
N GLU A 158 -10.33 28.23 -30.28
CA GLU A 158 -11.40 28.80 -31.11
C GLU A 158 -11.32 28.30 -32.57
N ARG A 159 -10.10 28.11 -33.08
CA ARG A 159 -9.82 27.74 -34.48
C ARG A 159 -9.09 26.41 -34.55
N GLU A 160 -9.48 25.57 -35.51
CA GLU A 160 -8.84 24.29 -35.77
C GLU A 160 -7.38 24.44 -36.24
N LYS A 161 -7.09 25.50 -37.00
CA LYS A 161 -5.73 25.78 -37.49
C LYS A 161 -4.74 25.98 -36.36
N ASP A 162 -5.17 26.63 -35.28
CA ASP A 162 -4.31 26.98 -34.15
C ASP A 162 -3.99 25.72 -33.33
N MET A 163 -4.94 24.79 -33.20
CA MET A 163 -4.71 23.47 -32.62
C MET A 163 -3.68 22.67 -33.45
N LYS A 164 -3.88 22.59 -34.76
CA LYS A 164 -3.00 21.86 -35.67
C LYS A 164 -1.60 22.47 -35.76
N GLY A 165 -1.46 23.79 -35.65
CA GLY A 165 -0.16 24.46 -35.64
C GLY A 165 0.66 24.22 -34.37
N THR A 166 0.07 23.61 -33.35
CA THR A 166 0.72 23.29 -32.07
C THR A 166 1.27 21.85 -32.03
N LEU A 167 0.81 20.97 -32.93
CA LEU A 167 1.24 19.58 -33.09
C LEU A 167 2.48 19.47 -34.00
#